data_AF-A0A0K0FW31-F1
#
_entry.id   AF-A0A0K0FW31-F1
#
_cell.length_a   1.000
_cell.length_b   1.000
_cell.length_c   1.000
_cell.angle_alpha   90.00
_cell.angle_beta   90.00
_cell.angle_gamma   90.00
#
_symmetry.space_group_name_H-M   'P 1'
#
loop_
_entity.id
_entity.type
_entity.pdbx_description
1 polymer ?
#
loop_
_entity_poly.entity_id
_entity_poly.type
_entity_poly.pdbx_seq_one_letter_code
_entity_poly.pdbx_strand_id
1 'polypeptide(L)' 'MLSPIENAFSKIKNCVRSRLRNNENEVLSDTIMSEINNITSTDCNGYFRYITKNITNCAAKVPYYQK' A
#
# COMPACT_ATOMS: atom_id res chain seq x y z
N MET A 1 0.53 7.26 6.99
CA MET A 1 0.97 7.93 5.75
C MET A 1 -0.22 8.63 5.13
N LEU A 2 -0.11 9.93 4.81
CA LEU A 2 -1.22 10.71 4.22
C LEU A 2 -1.18 10.76 2.70
N SER A 3 -0.28 10.00 2.06
CA SER A 3 -0.20 9.93 0.61
C SER A 3 -0.84 8.64 0.08
N PRO A 4 -1.69 8.69 -0.97
CA PRO A 4 -2.35 7.48 -1.46
C PRO A 4 -1.36 6.56 -2.18
N ILE A 5 -0.34 7.13 -2.85
CA ILE A 5 0.69 6.36 -3.56
C ILE A 5 1.54 5.53 -2.60
N GLU A 6 1.75 6.03 -1.40
CA GLU A 6 2.46 5.36 -0.31
C GLU A 6 1.73 4.09 0.17
N ASN A 7 0.39 4.10 0.14
CA ASN A 7 -0.42 2.91 0.42
C ASN A 7 -0.28 1.86 -0.70
N ALA A 8 -0.27 2.31 -1.96
CA ALA A 8 -0.04 1.43 -3.11
C ALA A 8 1.35 0.78 -3.04
N PHE A 9 2.41 1.55 -2.79
CA PHE A 9 3.76 1.01 -2.60
C PHE A 9 3.85 0.04 -1.41
N SER A 10 3.10 0.31 -0.33
CA SER A 10 3.06 -0.61 0.82
C SER A 10 2.42 -1.94 0.47
N LYS A 11 1.32 -1.93 -0.29
CA LYS A 11 0.69 -3.17 -0.82
C LYS A 11 1.66 -3.94 -1.71
N ILE A 12 2.28 -3.29 -2.69
CA ILE A 12 3.23 -3.91 -3.62
C ILE A 12 4.40 -4.53 -2.85
N LYS A 13 5.02 -3.79 -1.93
CA LYS A 13 6.13 -4.31 -1.10
C LYS A 13 5.74 -5.55 -0.30
N ASN A 14 4.54 -5.56 0.29
CA ASN A 14 4.06 -6.70 1.07
C ASN A 14 3.86 -7.94 0.20
N CYS A 15 3.25 -7.78 -0.99
CA CYS A 15 3.08 -8.88 -1.94
C CYS A 15 4.42 -9.41 -2.46
N VAL A 16 5.30 -8.53 -2.92
CA VAL A 16 6.64 -8.90 -3.43
C VAL A 16 7.43 -9.65 -2.36
N ARG A 17 7.46 -9.13 -1.13
CA ARG A 17 8.12 -9.79 0.00
C ARG A 17 7.55 -11.18 0.28
N SER A 18 6.22 -11.33 0.20
CA SER A 18 5.57 -12.61 0.41
C SER A 18 5.90 -13.62 -0.69
N ARG A 19 5.91 -13.20 -1.96
CA ARG A 19 6.14 -14.09 -3.10
C ARG A 19 7.60 -14.55 -3.19
N LEU A 20 8.56 -13.62 -3.07
CA LEU A 20 9.98 -13.95 -3.12
C LEU A 20 10.42 -14.84 -1.95
N ARG A 21 9.75 -14.75 -0.80
CA ARG A 21 9.98 -15.69 0.31
C ARG A 21 9.56 -17.13 -0.02
N ASN A 22 8.57 -17.28 -0.90
CA ASN A 22 7.97 -18.57 -1.23
C ASN A 22 8.50 -19.16 -2.56
N ASN A 23 9.16 -18.36 -3.39
CA ASN A 23 9.71 -18.77 -4.67
C ASN A 23 10.98 -17.99 -5.00
N GLU A 24 12.13 -18.63 -4.81
CA GLU A 24 13.46 -18.03 -4.99
C GLU A 24 13.81 -17.78 -6.47
N ASN A 25 13.09 -18.43 -7.40
CA ASN A 25 13.29 -18.31 -8.84
C ASN A 25 12.45 -17.20 -9.48
N GLU A 26 11.57 -16.54 -8.72
CA GLU A 26 10.77 -15.44 -9.24
C GLU A 26 11.64 -14.21 -9.52
N VAL A 27 11.50 -13.64 -10.72
CA VAL A 27 12.22 -12.43 -11.11
C VAL A 27 11.53 -11.23 -10.47
N LEU A 28 12.26 -10.48 -9.63
CA LEU A 28 11.75 -9.33 -8.88
C LEU A 28 10.98 -8.33 -9.76
N SER A 29 11.48 -8.01 -10.96
CA SER A 29 10.82 -7.07 -11.87
C SER A 29 9.43 -7.55 -12.29
N ASP A 30 9.30 -8.83 -12.58
CA ASP A 30 8.05 -9.42 -13.07
C ASP A 30 7.03 -9.47 -11.95
N THR A 31 7.46 -9.80 -10.73
CA THR A 31 6.62 -9.76 -9.53
C THR A 31 6.13 -8.34 -9.24
N ILE A 32 7.01 -7.33 -9.33
CA ILE A 32 6.62 -5.92 -9.15
C ILE A 32 5.60 -5.49 -10.22
N MET A 33 5.87 -5.78 -11.49
CA MET A 33 4.99 -5.39 -12.59
C MET A 33 3.62 -6.08 -12.50
N SER A 34 3.60 -7.36 -12.13
CA SER A 34 2.37 -8.10 -11.84
C SER A 34 1.55 -7.43 -10.74
N GLU A 35 2.19 -7.03 -9.64
CA GLU A 35 1.50 -6.39 -8.51
C GLU A 35 1.01 -4.97 -8.83
N ILE A 36 1.74 -4.20 -9.64
CA ILE A 36 1.27 -2.90 -10.13
C ILE A 36 -0.02 -3.08 -10.94
N ASN A 37 -0.07 -4.07 -11.83
CA ASN A 37 -1.26 -4.37 -12.64
C ASN A 37 -2.44 -4.91 -11.81
N ASN A 38 -2.19 -5.43 -10.61
CA ASN A 38 -3.21 -5.89 -9.66
C ASN A 38 -3.78 -4.78 -8.76
N ILE A 39 -3.30 -3.54 -8.88
CA ILE A 39 -3.92 -2.40 -8.20
C ILE A 39 -5.26 -2.09 -8.87
N THR A 40 -6.34 -2.23 -8.12
CA THR A 40 -7.70 -2.01 -8.61
C THR A 40 -8.22 -0.60 -8.29
N SER A 41 -9.29 -0.19 -8.98
CA SER A 41 -10.03 1.03 -8.61
C SER A 41 -10.57 0.98 -7.17
N THR A 42 -10.90 -0.21 -6.67
CA THR A 42 -11.35 -0.42 -5.30
C THR A 42 -10.24 -0.14 -4.29
N ASP A 43 -9.02 -0.59 -4.58
CA ASP A 43 -7.84 -0.26 -3.78
C ASP A 43 -7.61 1.26 -3.73
N CYS A 44 -7.60 1.91 -4.90
CA CYS A 44 -7.41 3.36 -5.02
C CYS A 44 -8.47 4.13 -4.21
N ASN A 45 -9.74 3.75 -4.32
CA ASN A 45 -10.83 4.34 -3.54
C ASN A 45 -10.60 4.15 -2.03
N GLY A 46 -10.12 2.99 -1.61
CA GLY A 46 -9.74 2.73 -0.22
C GLY A 46 -8.62 3.66 0.26
N TYR A 47 -7.58 3.86 -0.54
CA TYR A 47 -6.46 4.73 -0.21
C TYR A 47 -6.89 6.19 -0.04
N PHE A 48 -7.74 6.70 -0.94
CA PHE A 48 -8.31 8.04 -0.81
C PHE A 48 -9.19 8.18 0.43
N ARG A 49 -10.09 7.22 0.67
CA ARG A 49 -10.95 7.21 1.88
C ARG A 49 -10.14 7.23 3.17
N TYR A 50 -9.04 6.47 3.22
CA TYR A 50 -8.14 6.46 4.37
C TYR A 50 -7.56 7.85 4.65
N ILE A 51 -7.16 8.59 3.62
CA ILE A 51 -6.62 9.94 3.79
C ILE A 51 -7.69 10.90 4.27
N THR A 52 -8.85 10.91 3.62
CA THR A 52 -9.98 11.77 4.03
C THR A 52 -10.35 11.54 5.50
N LYS A 53 -10.33 10.29 5.98
CA LYS A 53 -10.62 9.95 7.38
C LYS A 53 -9.56 10.48 8.36
N ASN A 54 -8.29 10.54 7.95
CA ASN A 54 -7.18 10.75 8.87
C ASN A 54 -6.50 12.12 8.74
N ILE A 55 -6.80 12.89 7.69
CA ILE A 55 -6.21 14.21 7.47
C ILE A 55 -6.54 15.19 8.59
N THR A 56 -7.76 15.11 9.14
CA THR A 56 -8.19 15.92 10.29
C THR A 56 -7.44 15.55 11.57
N ASN A 57 -7.23 14.26 11.83
CA ASN A 57 -6.45 13.77 12.97
C ASN A 57 -4.99 14.24 12.90
N CYS A 58 -4.40 14.19 11.70
CA CYS A 58 -3.05 14.69 11.47
C CYS A 58 -2.95 16.22 11.65
N ALA A 59 -3.92 16.98 11.15
CA ALA A 59 -3.98 18.43 11.35
C ALA A 59 -4.11 18.79 12.83
N ALA A 60 -4.85 18.00 13.60
CA ALA A 60 -5.02 18.17 15.04
C ALA A 60 -3.82 17.68 15.89
N LYS A 61 -2.74 17.18 15.26
CA LYS A 61 -1.56 16.57 15.93
C LYS A 61 -1.93 15.49 16.96
N VAL A 62 -3.09 14.85 16.80
CA VAL A 62 -3.51 13.77 17.69
C VAL A 62 -2.61 12.57 17.38
N PRO A 63 -1.95 11.97 18.38
CA PRO A 63 -1.07 10.83 18.14
C PRO A 63 -1.82 9.69 17.46
N TYR A 64 -1.20 9.12 16.43
CA TYR A 64 -1.74 8.03 15.65
C TYR A 64 -1.62 6.73 16.46
N TYR A 65 -2.70 6.28 17.10
CA TYR A 65 -2.72 4.97 17.74
C TYR A 65 -3.03 3.89 16.70
N GLN A 66 -2.02 3.14 16.27
CA GLN A 66 -2.25 1.86 15.60
C GLN A 66 -2.75 0.87 16.66
N LYS A 67 -3.99 0.40 16.52
CA LYS A 67 -4.46 -0.83 17.17
C LYS A 67 -4.09 -2.01 16.30
#